data_AF-A0A524GU61-F1
#
_entry.id   AF-A0A524GU61-F1
#
_cell.length_a   1.000
_cell.length_b   1.000
_cell.length_c   1.000
_cell.angle_alpha   90.00
_cell.angle_beta   90.00
_cell.angle_gamma   90.00
#
_symmetry.space_group_name_H-M   'P 1'
#
loop_
_entity.id
_entity.type
_entity.pdbx_description
1 polymer ?
#
loop_
_entity_poly.entity_id
_entity_poly.type
_entity_poly.pdbx_seq_one_letter_code
_entity_poly.pdbx_strand_id
1 'polypeptide(L)'
;MIADLKIRYSVLEAKRQVVFDLFYALSADQITFRVGPGRWSILMALEHVVIAEELVLADIQRAVPKGPSESAPKSPEAFHMVIKALEKDIPVEVPLPELEPTGAVALDDL
;
A
#
# COMPACT_ATOMS: atom_id res chain seq x y z
N MET A 1 -22.69 3.70 9.70
CA MET A 1 -21.42 2.93 9.64
C MET A 1 -21.05 2.51 8.23
N ILE A 2 -21.75 1.58 7.55
CA ILE A 2 -21.40 1.18 6.18
C ILE A 2 -21.57 2.33 5.17
N ALA A 3 -22.64 3.12 5.30
CA ALA A 3 -22.84 4.31 4.45
C ALA A 3 -21.70 5.33 4.61
N ASP A 4 -21.26 5.59 5.84
CA ASP A 4 -20.16 6.51 6.13
C ASP A 4 -18.82 5.98 5.60
N LEU A 5 -18.58 4.67 5.75
CA LEU A 5 -17.41 4.00 5.18
C LEU A 5 -17.42 4.09 3.65
N LYS A 6 -18.58 3.92 3.01
CA LYS A 6 -18.73 4.10 1.56
C LYS A 6 -18.38 5.52 1.12
N ILE A 7 -18.85 6.54 1.83
CA ILE A 7 -18.52 7.94 1.54
C ILE A 7 -17.02 8.17 1.66
N ARG A 8 -16.40 7.71 2.75
CA ARG A 8 -14.95 7.84 2.96
C ARG A 8 -14.15 7.11 1.89
N TYR A 9 -14.59 5.91 1.50
CA TYR A 9 -13.96 5.12 0.45
C TYR A 9 -14.07 5.83 -0.90
N SER A 10 -15.24 6.34 -1.28
CA SER A 10 -15.39 7.12 -2.53
C SER A 10 -14.50 8.37 -2.57
N VAL A 11 -14.31 9.05 -1.44
CA VAL A 11 -13.37 10.19 -1.35
C VAL A 11 -11.93 9.72 -1.51
N LEU A 12 -11.58 8.54 -0.99
CA LEU A 12 -10.25 7.95 -1.15
C LEU A 12 -9.99 7.60 -2.62
N GLU A 13 -10.94 6.96 -3.30
CA GLU A 13 -10.87 6.63 -4.73
C GLU A 13 -10.66 7.88 -5.59
N ALA A 14 -11.41 8.95 -5.32
CA ALA A 14 -11.21 10.23 -6.02
C ALA A 14 -9.79 10.79 -5.83
N LYS A 15 -9.21 10.66 -4.63
CA LYS A 15 -7.82 11.08 -4.37
C LYS A 15 -6.81 10.19 -5.08
N ARG A 16 -7.05 8.88 -5.17
CA ARG A 16 -6.19 7.96 -5.94
C ARG A 16 -6.15 8.35 -7.40
N GLN A 17 -7.30 8.68 -8.00
CA GLN A 17 -7.33 9.16 -9.38
C GLN A 17 -6.46 10.40 -9.58
N VAL A 18 -6.53 11.39 -8.67
CA VAL A 18 -5.67 12.58 -8.73
C VAL A 18 -4.18 12.21 -8.65
N VAL A 19 -3.81 11.19 -7.88
CA VAL A 19 -2.42 10.71 -7.81
C VAL A 19 -1.98 10.13 -9.16
N PHE A 20 -2.80 9.31 -9.82
CA PHE A 20 -2.48 8.79 -11.14
C PHE A 20 -2.36 9.91 -12.18
N ASP A 21 -3.28 10.88 -12.19
CA ASP A 21 -3.24 12.03 -13.09
C ASP A 21 -1.92 12.82 -12.92
N LEU A 22 -1.44 12.97 -11.68
CA LEU A 22 -0.15 13.59 -11.40
C LEU A 22 1.02 12.76 -11.95
N PHE A 23 0.97 11.44 -11.81
CA PHE A 23 2.05 10.55 -12.29
C PHE A 23 2.11 10.50 -13.82
N TYR A 24 0.95 10.51 -14.50
CA TYR A 24 0.90 10.57 -15.96
C TYR A 24 1.51 11.86 -16.54
N ALA A 25 1.57 12.93 -15.75
CA ALA A 25 2.22 14.17 -16.14
C ALA A 25 3.75 14.16 -15.93
N LEU A 26 4.31 13.17 -15.24
CA LEU A 26 5.73 13.03 -14.96
C LEU A 26 6.44 12.18 -16.02
N SER A 27 7.73 12.45 -16.23
CA SER A 27 8.56 11.59 -17.08
C SER A 27 8.94 10.28 -16.38
N ALA A 28 9.35 9.28 -17.17
CA ALA A 28 9.86 8.00 -16.65
C ALA A 28 11.01 8.19 -15.64
N ASP A 29 11.93 9.13 -15.91
CA ASP A 29 13.04 9.42 -15.01
C ASP A 29 12.56 10.03 -13.69
N GLN A 30 11.51 10.86 -13.72
CA GLN A 30 10.95 11.49 -12.52
C GLN A 30 10.23 10.46 -11.64
N ILE A 31 9.46 9.55 -12.23
CA ILE A 31 8.71 8.54 -11.45
C ILE A 31 9.63 7.43 -10.90
N THR A 32 10.76 7.16 -11.55
CA THR A 32 11.76 6.16 -11.10
C THR A 32 12.87 6.75 -10.23
N PHE A 33 12.97 8.07 -10.12
CA PHE A 33 13.98 8.74 -9.30
C PHE A 33 13.90 8.30 -7.82
N ARG A 34 15.06 8.03 -7.23
CA ARG A 34 15.22 7.70 -5.81
C ARG A 34 16.03 8.78 -5.12
N VAL A 35 15.49 9.32 -4.02
CA VAL A 35 16.14 10.40 -3.23
C VAL A 35 17.49 9.96 -2.64
N GLY A 36 17.68 8.66 -2.41
CA GLY A 36 18.95 8.10 -1.97
C GLY A 36 18.97 6.57 -1.95
N PRO A 37 20.13 5.96 -1.62
CA PRO A 37 20.25 4.51 -1.48
C PRO A 37 19.26 3.96 -0.45
N GLY A 38 18.58 2.86 -0.77
CA GLY A 38 17.61 2.22 0.13
C GLY A 38 16.26 2.94 0.26
N ARG A 39 16.02 4.02 -0.50
CA ARG A 39 14.73 4.72 -0.54
C ARG A 39 13.93 4.28 -1.76
N TRP A 40 12.62 4.17 -1.60
CA TRP A 40 11.71 3.91 -2.71
C TRP A 40 11.56 5.13 -3.61
N SER A 41 11.39 4.88 -4.91
CA SER A 41 10.89 5.91 -5.81
C SER A 41 9.39 6.11 -5.58
N ILE A 42 8.84 7.17 -6.18
CA ILE A 42 7.40 7.43 -6.05
C ILE A 42 6.57 6.33 -6.75
N LEU A 43 7.08 5.75 -7.85
CA LEU A 43 6.46 4.60 -8.51
C LEU A 43 6.43 3.36 -7.60
N MET A 44 7.55 3.03 -6.93
CA MET A 44 7.62 1.88 -6.03
C MET A 44 6.69 2.04 -4.82
N ALA A 45 6.53 3.26 -4.31
CA ALA A 45 5.58 3.53 -3.24
C ALA A 45 4.12 3.30 -3.69
N LEU A 46 3.78 3.69 -4.92
CA LEU A 46 2.44 3.46 -5.49
C LEU A 46 2.19 1.96 -5.72
N GLU A 47 3.14 1.25 -6.32
CA GLU A 47 3.09 -0.21 -6.53
C GLU A 47 2.85 -0.95 -5.21
N HIS A 48 3.57 -0.58 -4.14
CA HIS A 48 3.37 -1.19 -2.82
C HIS A 48 1.94 -1.00 -2.28
N VAL A 49 1.35 0.19 -2.49
CA VAL A 49 -0.02 0.47 -2.04
C VAL A 49 -1.04 -0.37 -2.83
N VAL A 50 -0.86 -0.53 -4.14
CA VAL A 50 -1.74 -1.35 -4.99
C VAL A 50 -1.68 -2.80 -4.55
N ILE A 51 -0.48 -3.38 -4.45
CA ILE A 51 -0.29 -4.78 -4.01
C ILE A 51 -0.92 -5.02 -2.63
N ALA A 52 -0.71 -4.10 -1.69
CA ALA A 52 -1.28 -4.22 -0.34
C ALA A 52 -2.83 -4.25 -0.36
N GLU A 53 -3.47 -3.45 -1.22
CA GLU A 53 -4.92 -3.42 -1.36
C GLU A 53 -5.45 -4.69 -2.04
N GLU A 54 -4.79 -5.17 -3.09
CA GLU A 54 -5.14 -6.43 -3.75
C GLU A 54 -5.10 -7.61 -2.79
N LEU A 55 -4.06 -7.70 -1.96
CA LEU A 55 -3.94 -8.78 -0.96
C LEU A 55 -5.03 -8.70 0.11
N VAL A 56 -5.35 -7.50 0.60
CA VAL A 56 -6.46 -7.32 1.57
C VAL A 56 -7.79 -7.74 0.96
N LEU A 57 -8.06 -7.37 -0.29
CA LEU A 57 -9.27 -7.77 -1.00
C LEU A 57 -9.31 -9.29 -1.25
N ALA A 58 -8.18 -9.88 -1.64
CA ALA A 58 -8.06 -11.31 -1.82
C ALA A 58 -8.33 -12.07 -0.51
N ASP A 59 -7.82 -11.59 0.63
CA ASP A 59 -8.06 -12.19 1.93
C ASP A 59 -9.52 -12.06 2.38
N ILE A 60 -10.16 -10.91 2.14
CA ILE A 60 -11.60 -10.73 2.40
C ILE A 60 -12.43 -11.71 1.57
N GLN A 61 -12.07 -11.90 0.29
CA GLN A 61 -12.74 -12.84 -0.61
C GLN A 61 -12.47 -14.30 -0.21
N ARG A 62 -11.27 -14.62 0.27
CA ARG A 62 -10.89 -15.96 0.79
C ARG A 62 -11.51 -16.25 2.16
N ALA A 63 -11.79 -15.23 2.97
CA ALA A 63 -12.42 -15.34 4.28
C ALA A 63 -13.93 -15.68 4.21
N VAL A 64 -14.50 -15.83 3.01
CA VAL A 64 -15.71 -16.63 2.80
C VAL A 64 -15.43 -18.06 3.30
N PRO A 65 -16.17 -18.56 4.29
CA PRO A 65 -15.59 -19.27 5.43
C PRO A 65 -14.92 -20.59 5.06
N LYS A 66 -13.59 -20.64 5.20
CA LYS A 66 -12.85 -21.85 5.55
C LYS A 66 -12.15 -21.64 6.89
N GLY A 67 -12.88 -21.90 7.97
CA GLY A 67 -12.32 -22.12 9.31
C GLY A 67 -11.67 -20.91 9.98
N PRO A 68 -11.31 -21.03 11.27
CA PRO A 68 -10.69 -19.93 12.01
C PRO A 68 -9.28 -19.67 11.47
N SER A 69 -9.03 -18.44 11.02
CA SER A 69 -7.72 -17.95 10.63
C SER A 69 -6.70 -18.14 11.76
N GLU A 70 -5.60 -18.85 11.49
CA GLU A 70 -4.46 -19.04 12.41
C GLU A 70 -3.55 -17.80 12.49
N SER A 71 -4.01 -16.61 12.12
CA SER A 71 -3.24 -15.40 12.38
C SER A 71 -3.38 -15.02 13.86
N ALA A 72 -2.29 -15.15 14.61
CA ALA A 72 -2.21 -14.71 16.00
C ALA A 72 -2.71 -13.26 16.15
N PRO A 73 -3.45 -12.93 17.22
CA PRO A 73 -3.99 -11.59 17.42
C PRO A 73 -2.85 -10.56 17.46
N LYS A 74 -2.90 -9.58 16.55
CA LYS A 74 -1.93 -8.47 16.51
C LYS A 74 -2.04 -7.68 17.82
N SER A 75 -0.97 -7.63 18.60
CA SER A 75 -0.99 -6.98 19.91
C SER A 75 -1.06 -5.44 19.79
N PRO A 76 -1.61 -4.74 20.79
CA PRO A 76 -1.62 -3.28 20.81
C PRO A 76 -0.22 -2.64 20.71
N GLU A 77 0.82 -3.33 21.17
CA GLU A 77 2.20 -2.86 21.05
C GLU A 77 2.67 -2.87 19.59
N ALA A 78 2.28 -3.88 18.80
CA ALA A 78 2.62 -3.95 17.38
C ALA A 78 2.05 -2.74 16.62
N PHE A 79 0.84 -2.31 16.96
CA PHE A 79 0.22 -1.14 16.35
C PHE A 79 0.95 0.17 16.69
N HIS A 80 1.35 0.37 17.96
CA HIS A 80 2.14 1.53 18.36
C HIS A 80 3.52 1.58 17.69
N MET A 81 4.11 0.42 17.43
CA MET A 81 5.39 0.33 16.74
C MET A 81 5.29 0.81 15.29
N VAL A 82 4.22 0.45 14.59
CA VAL A 82 3.94 0.90 13.22
C VAL A 82 3.74 2.42 13.17
N ILE A 83 2.92 2.98 14.06
CA ILE A 83 2.70 4.45 14.15
C ILE A 83 4.05 5.17 14.31
N LYS A 84 4.89 4.69 15.22
CA LYS A 84 6.19 5.30 15.52
C LYS A 84 7.20 5.17 14.38
N ALA A 85 7.13 4.09 13.61
CA ALA A 85 7.94 3.92 12.40
C ALA A 85 7.51 4.92 11.30
N LEU A 86 6.20 5.09 11.11
CA LEU A 86 5.63 6.04 10.14
C LEU A 86 5.95 7.50 10.50
N GLU A 87 5.84 7.89 11.78
CA GLU A 87 6.12 9.26 12.23
C GLU A 87 7.59 9.66 12.08
N LYS A 88 8.50 8.69 12.20
CA LYS A 88 9.95 8.93 12.21
C LYS A 88 10.64 8.58 10.90
N ASP A 89 9.88 8.18 9.88
CA ASP A 89 10.41 7.76 8.57
C ASP A 89 11.53 6.72 8.71
N ILE A 90 11.37 5.80 9.67
CA ILE A 90 12.36 4.77 9.98
C ILE A 90 12.24 3.68 8.90
N PRO A 91 13.33 3.35 8.18
CA PRO A 91 13.31 2.23 7.25
C PRO A 91 13.05 0.93 8.02
N VAL A 92 11.96 0.26 7.68
CA VAL A 92 11.55 -1.03 8.23
C VAL A 92 11.54 -2.05 7.10
N GLU A 93 12.06 -3.24 7.40
CA GLU A 93 12.05 -4.36 6.46
C GLU A 93 10.62 -4.83 6.25
N VAL A 94 10.25 -5.10 4.99
CA VAL A 94 8.88 -5.50 4.65
C VAL A 94 8.66 -6.91 5.24
N PRO A 95 7.72 -7.08 6.17
CA PRO A 95 7.59 -8.34 6.93
C PRO A 95 7.06 -9.51 6.10
N LEU A 96 6.47 -9.23 4.94
CA LEU A 96 6.02 -10.23 3.97
C LEU A 96 6.69 -9.95 2.62
N PRO A 97 7.51 -10.86 2.08
CA PRO A 97 8.19 -10.65 0.80
C PRO A 97 7.25 -10.35 -0.37
N GLU A 98 6.00 -10.85 -0.32
CA GLU A 98 4.97 -10.59 -1.32
C GLU A 98 4.52 -9.12 -1.38
N LEU A 99 4.79 -8.34 -0.33
CA LEU A 99 4.52 -6.91 -0.27
C LEU A 99 5.69 -6.05 -0.76
N GLU A 100 6.82 -6.65 -1.12
CA GLU A 100 8.00 -5.89 -1.55
C GLU A 100 7.82 -5.40 -3.01
N PRO A 101 7.82 -4.08 -3.27
CA PRO A 101 7.64 -3.56 -4.62
C PRO A 101 8.87 -3.89 -5.49
N THR A 102 8.61 -4.31 -6.73
CA THR A 102 9.66 -4.75 -7.66
C THR A 102 10.15 -3.63 -8.56
N GLY A 103 9.33 -2.59 -8.76
CA GLY A 103 9.55 -1.51 -9.73
C GLY A 103 9.46 -1.96 -11.19
N ALA A 104 9.00 -3.19 -11.47
CA ALA A 104 8.94 -3.77 -12.81
C ALA A 104 7.57 -3.61 -13.47
N VAL A 105 6.54 -3.20 -12.72
CA VAL A 105 5.18 -3.01 -13.21
C VAL A 105 5.03 -1.60 -13.82
N ALA A 106 4.46 -1.52 -15.03
CA ALA A 106 4.17 -0.23 -15.65
C ALA A 106 2.96 0.43 -14.98
N LEU A 107 2.90 1.77 -15.00
CA LEU A 107 1.78 2.51 -14.39
C LEU A 107 0.42 2.14 -15.01
N ASP A 108 0.41 1.79 -16.30
CA ASP A 108 -0.79 1.39 -17.04
C ASP A 108 -1.29 -0.02 -16.66
N ASP A 109 -0.45 -0.82 -16.00
CA ASP A 109 -0.75 -2.16 -15.54
C ASP A 109 -1.14 -2.20 -14.05
N LEU A 110 -1.11 -1.06 -13.36
CA LEU A 110 -1.54 -0.85 -11.96
C LEU A 110 -2.97 -0.31 -11.89
#